data_AF-A0A954AA81-F1
#
_entry.id   AF-A0A954AA81-F1
#
_cell.length_a   1.000
_cell.length_b   1.000
_cell.length_c   1.000
_cell.angle_alpha   90.00
_cell.angle_beta   90.00
_cell.angle_gamma   90.00
#
_symmetry.space_group_name_H-M   'P 1'
#
loop_
_entity.id
_entity.type
_entity.pdbx_description
1 polymer ?
#
loop_
_entity_poly.entity_id
_entity_poly.type
_entity_poly.pdbx_seq_one_letter_code
_entity_poly.pdbx_strand_id
1 'polypeptide(L)'
;FVGAYIDCTMDQVLHAEPTLDWEGLKVMAGPFGLEGLANRYWVNDGGGLFREATAEAGLSDVGVYYSFAVAAMDLDGDRDLDLYVANDSNPNYLYRNDGTGHFQEVGLWSGAAMDEMGNAQAGMGLAAGDLDDDGLPDLLVTNFYRDVSTLYHNLGELVFADVTRSWELHDATFLP
;
A
#
# COMPACT_ATOMS: atom_id res chain seq x y z
N PHE A 1 -2.91 -6.72 -11.36
CA PHE A 1 -2.46 -5.39 -10.95
C PHE A 1 -0.94 -5.39 -10.85
N VAL A 2 -0.27 -4.30 -11.20
CA VAL A 2 1.17 -4.11 -11.11
C VAL A 2 1.42 -2.76 -10.46
N GLY A 3 1.99 -2.81 -9.26
CA GLY A 3 2.47 -1.64 -8.54
C GLY A 3 3.63 -0.97 -9.28
N ALA A 4 3.65 0.36 -9.31
CA ALA A 4 4.74 1.13 -9.88
C ALA A 4 5.30 2.12 -8.85
N TYR A 5 6.62 2.30 -8.87
CA TYR A 5 7.35 3.03 -7.83
C TYR A 5 7.72 4.43 -8.32
N ILE A 6 8.81 4.56 -9.07
CA ILE A 6 9.27 5.86 -9.61
C ILE A 6 9.45 5.78 -11.13
N ASP A 7 9.23 6.90 -11.81
CA ASP A 7 9.63 7.06 -13.19
C ASP A 7 11.08 7.57 -13.25
N CYS A 8 12.02 6.68 -13.57
CA CYS A 8 13.42 7.04 -13.69
C CYS A 8 14.14 6.27 -14.80
N THR A 9 15.13 6.94 -15.38
CA THR A 9 16.07 6.38 -16.33
C THR A 9 17.33 5.88 -15.62
N MET A 10 18.03 4.95 -16.25
CA MET A 10 19.33 4.48 -15.74
C MET A 10 20.34 5.63 -15.61
N ASP A 11 20.30 6.62 -16.50
CA ASP A 11 21.19 7.78 -16.45
C ASP A 11 20.95 8.63 -15.18
N GLN A 12 19.68 8.86 -14.82
CA GLN A 12 19.31 9.54 -13.58
C GLN A 12 19.79 8.76 -12.35
N VAL A 13 19.69 7.42 -12.37
CA VAL A 13 20.17 6.57 -11.27
C VAL A 13 21.69 6.65 -11.12
N LEU A 14 22.44 6.60 -12.24
CA LEU A 14 23.90 6.60 -12.22
C LEU A 14 24.51 7.95 -11.81
N HIS A 15 23.78 9.05 -12.02
CA HIS A 15 24.22 10.41 -11.68
C HIS A 15 23.48 11.00 -10.46
N ALA A 16 22.70 10.18 -9.74
CA ALA A 16 22.04 10.61 -8.52
C ALA A 16 23.07 10.94 -7.44
N GLU A 17 22.98 12.14 -6.86
CA GLU A 17 23.85 12.57 -5.77
C GLU A 17 23.15 12.40 -4.41
N PRO A 18 23.78 11.73 -3.43
CA PRO A 18 23.27 11.66 -2.06
C PRO A 18 23.16 13.05 -1.42
N THR A 19 21.94 13.49 -1.13
CA THR A 19 21.66 14.84 -0.61
C THR A 19 21.42 14.89 0.89
N LEU A 20 21.16 13.75 1.54
CA LEU A 20 20.80 13.66 2.96
C LEU A 20 21.97 13.15 3.80
N ASP A 21 22.25 13.82 4.92
CA ASP A 21 23.11 13.27 5.98
C ASP A 21 22.27 12.38 6.91
N TRP A 22 22.62 11.10 6.96
CA TRP A 22 21.93 10.10 7.75
C TRP A 22 22.92 9.25 8.56
N GLU A 23 22.85 9.35 9.90
CA GLU A 23 23.78 8.66 10.82
C GLU A 23 25.27 8.84 10.46
N GLY A 24 25.61 10.01 9.90
CA GLY A 24 26.97 10.34 9.46
C GLY A 24 27.35 9.83 8.07
N LEU A 25 26.42 9.19 7.34
CA LEU A 25 26.58 8.79 5.95
C LEU A 25 25.76 9.67 5.03
N LYS A 26 26.29 9.93 3.84
CA LYS A 26 25.53 10.58 2.76
C LYS A 26 24.64 9.54 2.07
N VAL A 27 23.33 9.73 2.09
CA VAL A 27 22.33 8.85 1.47
C VAL A 27 21.34 9.63 0.60
N MET A 28 20.58 8.91 -0.23
CA MET A 28 19.42 9.48 -0.93
C MET A 28 18.29 9.73 0.07
N ALA A 29 17.55 10.82 -0.09
CA ALA A 29 16.39 11.16 0.74
C ALA A 29 15.14 10.36 0.33
N GLY A 30 15.21 9.02 0.35
CA GLY A 30 14.10 8.15 -0.06
C GLY A 30 13.57 8.50 -1.47
N PRO A 31 12.28 8.22 -1.77
CA PRO A 31 11.66 8.63 -3.01
C PRO A 31 11.22 10.11 -3.02
N PHE A 32 11.40 10.85 -1.92
CA PHE A 32 10.88 12.21 -1.78
C PHE A 32 11.35 13.14 -2.92
N GLY A 33 10.37 13.72 -3.63
CA GLY A 33 10.62 14.66 -4.72
C GLY A 33 10.91 14.00 -6.06
N LEU A 34 10.91 12.66 -6.15
CA LEU A 34 10.95 11.94 -7.41
C LEU A 34 9.55 11.87 -8.03
N GLU A 35 9.50 11.82 -9.36
CA GLU A 35 8.24 11.56 -10.07
C GLU A 35 7.86 10.09 -9.87
N GLY A 36 6.67 9.86 -9.30
CA GLY A 36 6.13 8.50 -9.20
C GLY A 36 5.73 7.98 -10.57
N LEU A 37 5.53 6.67 -10.68
CA LEU A 37 4.99 6.05 -11.90
C LEU A 37 3.63 5.44 -11.62
N ALA A 38 2.66 5.69 -12.52
CA ALA A 38 1.29 5.25 -12.32
C ALA A 38 1.15 3.72 -12.37
N ASN A 39 0.37 3.17 -11.46
CA ASN A 39 0.01 1.75 -11.40
C ASN A 39 -0.66 1.25 -12.68
N ARG A 40 -0.63 -0.08 -12.89
CA ARG A 40 -1.23 -0.72 -14.07
C ARG A 40 -2.09 -1.92 -13.72
N TYR A 41 -3.21 -2.07 -14.43
CA TYR A 41 -4.10 -3.21 -14.36
C TYR A 41 -4.21 -3.91 -15.71
N TRP A 42 -4.18 -5.23 -15.67
CA TRP A 42 -4.16 -6.08 -16.83
C TRP A 42 -5.17 -7.21 -16.65
N VAL A 43 -6.03 -7.42 -17.65
CA VAL A 43 -7.04 -8.47 -17.66
C VAL A 43 -6.55 -9.62 -18.53
N ASN A 44 -6.51 -10.82 -17.97
CA ASN A 44 -6.23 -12.05 -18.72
C ASN A 44 -7.43 -12.38 -19.62
N ASP A 45 -7.18 -12.63 -20.91
CA ASP A 45 -8.21 -13.00 -21.87
C ASP A 45 -8.61 -14.50 -21.81
N GLY A 46 -7.96 -15.28 -20.95
CA GLY A 46 -8.16 -16.74 -20.82
C GLY A 46 -7.40 -17.57 -21.85
N GLY A 47 -6.77 -16.92 -22.85
CA GLY A 47 -5.91 -17.50 -23.87
C GLY A 47 -4.41 -17.36 -23.56
N GLY A 48 -4.07 -16.79 -22.40
CA GLY A 48 -2.68 -16.56 -21.98
C GLY A 48 -2.13 -15.19 -22.42
N LEU A 49 -2.97 -14.30 -22.94
CA LEU A 49 -2.62 -12.92 -23.19
C LEU A 49 -3.28 -12.01 -22.14
N PHE A 50 -2.66 -10.85 -21.94
CA PHE A 50 -3.13 -9.83 -21.03
C PHE A 50 -3.37 -8.54 -21.82
N ARG A 51 -4.52 -7.91 -21.62
CA ARG A 51 -4.81 -6.57 -22.12
C ARG A 51 -4.71 -5.55 -21.00
N GLU A 52 -4.14 -4.39 -21.31
CA GLU A 52 -4.16 -3.25 -20.40
C GLU A 52 -5.61 -2.78 -20.22
N ALA A 53 -6.01 -2.54 -18.98
CA ALA A 53 -7.38 -2.15 -18.66
C ALA A 53 -7.46 -1.15 -17.50
N THR A 54 -6.38 -0.41 -17.17
CA THR A 54 -6.35 0.46 -15.98
C THR A 54 -7.45 1.51 -16.00
N ALA A 55 -7.60 2.23 -17.11
CA ALA A 55 -8.61 3.28 -17.23
C ALA A 55 -10.04 2.70 -17.26
N GLU A 56 -10.23 1.55 -17.91
CA GLU A 56 -11.52 0.86 -17.95
C GLU A 56 -11.94 0.38 -16.57
N ALA A 57 -11.00 -0.17 -15.80
CA ALA A 57 -11.24 -0.68 -14.46
C ALA A 57 -11.38 0.42 -13.39
N GLY A 58 -11.34 1.71 -13.75
CA GLY A 58 -11.45 2.80 -12.77
C GLY A 58 -10.21 3.03 -11.90
N LEU A 59 -9.10 2.35 -12.19
CA LEU A 59 -7.85 2.42 -11.42
C LEU A 59 -6.97 3.61 -11.86
N SER A 60 -7.58 4.78 -12.09
CA SER A 60 -6.82 5.98 -12.40
C SER A 60 -6.02 6.41 -11.18
N ASP A 61 -4.72 6.08 -11.19
CA ASP A 61 -3.76 6.48 -10.18
C ASP A 61 -3.43 7.97 -10.33
N VAL A 62 -4.26 8.83 -9.71
CA VAL A 62 -4.11 10.29 -9.78
C VAL A 62 -2.98 10.79 -8.88
N GLY A 63 -2.72 10.08 -7.78
CA GLY A 63 -1.65 10.44 -6.84
C GLY A 63 -0.27 10.09 -7.37
N VAL A 64 -0.18 9.04 -8.19
CA VAL A 64 1.08 8.50 -8.73
C VAL A 64 2.05 8.22 -7.57
N TYR A 65 1.55 7.50 -6.57
CA TYR A 65 2.30 7.21 -5.35
C TYR A 65 3.34 6.11 -5.57
N TYR A 66 4.28 6.01 -4.62
CA TYR A 66 5.37 5.06 -4.67
C TYR A 66 4.92 3.64 -4.25
N SER A 67 4.12 2.98 -5.08
CA SER A 67 3.56 1.66 -4.78
C SER A 67 4.63 0.56 -4.74
N PHE A 68 4.60 -0.24 -3.68
CA PHE A 68 5.64 -1.25 -3.42
C PHE A 68 5.09 -2.67 -3.23
N ALA A 69 4.04 -2.83 -2.42
CA ALA A 69 3.41 -4.12 -2.17
C ALA A 69 1.91 -4.07 -2.46
N VAL A 70 1.35 -5.17 -2.97
CA VAL A 70 -0.08 -5.30 -3.26
C VAL A 70 -0.61 -6.64 -2.75
N ALA A 71 -1.81 -6.62 -2.18
CA ALA A 71 -2.60 -7.80 -1.84
C ALA A 71 -3.94 -7.71 -2.55
N ALA A 72 -4.44 -8.87 -3.02
CA ALA A 72 -5.78 -9.02 -3.55
C ALA A 72 -6.55 -9.99 -2.65
N MET A 73 -7.64 -9.53 -2.05
CA MET A 73 -8.45 -10.32 -1.13
C MET A 73 -9.87 -9.73 -1.00
N ASP A 74 -10.83 -10.56 -0.63
CA ASP A 74 -12.20 -10.17 -0.29
C ASP A 74 -12.18 -9.48 1.09
N LEU A 75 -12.18 -8.15 1.11
CA LEU A 75 -12.02 -7.37 2.35
C LEU A 75 -13.35 -6.89 2.94
N ASP A 76 -14.44 -6.90 2.18
CA ASP A 76 -15.79 -6.60 2.67
C ASP A 76 -16.73 -7.80 2.75
N GLY A 77 -16.29 -8.99 2.31
CA GLY A 77 -17.03 -10.23 2.42
C GLY A 77 -18.09 -10.42 1.31
N ASP A 78 -18.01 -9.64 0.23
CA ASP A 78 -18.96 -9.69 -0.89
C ASP A 78 -18.61 -10.72 -1.97
N ARG A 79 -17.48 -11.43 -1.78
CA ARG A 79 -16.94 -12.51 -2.62
C ARG A 79 -16.30 -12.08 -3.92
N ASP A 80 -15.98 -10.81 -4.04
CA ASP A 80 -15.05 -10.36 -5.05
C ASP A 80 -13.70 -9.97 -4.41
N LEU A 81 -12.70 -9.64 -5.24
CA LEU A 81 -11.36 -9.33 -4.72
C LEU A 81 -11.14 -7.82 -4.79
N ASP A 82 -10.95 -7.22 -3.63
CA ASP A 82 -10.43 -5.86 -3.47
C ASP A 82 -8.91 -5.84 -3.63
N LEU A 83 -8.34 -4.64 -3.77
CA LEU A 83 -6.89 -4.44 -3.82
C LEU A 83 -6.44 -3.50 -2.71
N TYR A 84 -5.51 -3.95 -1.87
CA TYR A 84 -4.79 -3.06 -0.95
C TYR A 84 -3.35 -2.88 -1.43
N VAL A 85 -2.89 -1.64 -1.47
CA VAL A 85 -1.56 -1.28 -1.99
C VAL A 85 -0.81 -0.48 -0.94
N ALA A 86 0.27 -1.05 -0.42
CA ALA A 86 1.20 -0.35 0.45
C ALA A 86 2.10 0.56 -0.40
N ASN A 87 2.10 1.85 -0.07
CA ASN A 87 2.89 2.87 -0.73
C ASN A 87 4.02 3.33 0.20
N ASP A 88 5.20 3.56 -0.35
CA ASP A 88 6.31 4.14 0.40
C ASP A 88 6.07 5.65 0.58
N SER A 89 5.97 6.12 1.82
CA SER A 89 5.97 7.55 2.18
C SER A 89 4.77 8.34 1.61
N ASN A 90 3.76 7.64 1.11
CA ASN A 90 2.48 8.15 0.68
C ASN A 90 1.35 7.37 1.38
N PRO A 91 0.12 7.92 1.45
CA PRO A 91 -1.01 7.15 1.94
C PRO A 91 -1.21 5.86 1.13
N ASN A 92 -1.51 4.75 1.79
CA ASN A 92 -1.80 3.48 1.13
C ASN A 92 -3.11 3.58 0.34
N TYR A 93 -3.23 2.81 -0.74
CA TYR A 93 -4.50 2.68 -1.46
C TYR A 93 -5.29 1.47 -0.97
N LEU A 94 -6.60 1.65 -0.86
CA LEU A 94 -7.56 0.54 -0.85
C LEU A 94 -8.51 0.76 -2.00
N TYR A 95 -8.59 -0.19 -2.91
CA TYR A 95 -9.50 -0.17 -4.03
C TYR A 95 -10.60 -1.20 -3.82
N ARG A 96 -11.82 -0.72 -3.63
CA ARG A 96 -13.02 -1.55 -3.59
C ARG A 96 -13.39 -2.00 -4.99
N ASN A 97 -13.60 -3.29 -5.21
CA ASN A 97 -14.19 -3.78 -6.45
C ASN A 97 -15.72 -3.89 -6.32
N ASP A 98 -16.44 -3.69 -7.42
CA ASP A 98 -17.91 -3.69 -7.44
C ASP A 98 -18.54 -4.98 -7.98
N GLY A 99 -17.74 -6.05 -8.01
CA GLY A 99 -18.09 -7.36 -8.58
C GLY A 99 -17.99 -7.43 -10.11
N THR A 100 -17.79 -6.30 -10.79
CA THR A 100 -17.74 -6.23 -12.25
C THR A 100 -16.33 -5.94 -12.80
N GLY A 101 -15.34 -5.80 -11.91
CA GLY A 101 -13.97 -5.44 -12.26
C GLY A 101 -13.77 -3.93 -12.41
N HIS A 102 -14.73 -3.13 -11.93
CA HIS A 102 -14.55 -1.70 -11.73
C HIS A 102 -14.20 -1.43 -10.27
N PHE A 103 -13.15 -0.63 -10.08
CA PHE A 103 -12.57 -0.34 -8.79
C PHE A 103 -12.78 1.12 -8.41
N GLN A 104 -12.96 1.36 -7.11
CA GLN A 104 -13.03 2.68 -6.51
C GLN A 104 -11.98 2.79 -5.40
N GLU A 105 -11.15 3.84 -5.45
CA GLU A 105 -10.23 4.17 -4.36
C GLU A 105 -11.01 4.69 -3.14
N VAL A 106 -10.80 4.04 -1.99
CA VAL A 106 -11.50 4.30 -0.73
C VAL A 106 -10.56 4.34 0.48
N GLY A 107 -9.24 4.25 0.31
CA GLY A 107 -8.26 4.06 1.38
C GLY A 107 -8.29 5.11 2.47
N LEU A 108 -8.45 6.39 2.11
CA LEU A 108 -8.55 7.44 3.12
C LEU A 108 -9.82 7.30 3.97
N TRP A 109 -10.92 6.91 3.34
CA TRP A 109 -12.23 6.80 3.98
C TRP A 109 -12.40 5.48 4.73
N SER A 110 -11.68 4.44 4.33
CA SER A 110 -11.64 3.15 5.02
C SER A 110 -10.89 3.22 6.34
N GLY A 111 -10.04 4.23 6.55
CA GLY A 111 -9.15 4.31 7.71
C GLY A 111 -7.88 3.46 7.56
N ALA A 112 -7.65 2.85 6.39
CA ALA A 112 -6.49 2.00 6.13
C ALA A 112 -5.38 2.69 5.32
N ALA A 113 -5.45 4.00 5.05
CA ALA A 113 -4.44 4.69 4.25
C ALA A 113 -3.23 5.23 5.05
N MET A 114 -3.41 5.53 6.33
CA MET A 114 -2.44 6.24 7.17
C MET A 114 -2.49 5.70 8.60
N ASP A 115 -1.46 5.99 9.40
CA ASP A 115 -1.44 5.64 10.82
C ASP A 115 -2.55 6.35 11.61
N GLU A 116 -2.76 5.94 12.87
CA GLU A 116 -3.74 6.55 13.78
C GLU A 116 -3.55 8.07 13.99
N MET A 117 -2.37 8.61 13.71
CA MET A 117 -2.04 10.04 13.83
C MET A 117 -2.26 10.81 12.52
N GLY A 118 -2.66 10.12 11.44
CA GLY A 118 -2.91 10.69 10.13
C GLY A 118 -1.63 10.93 9.32
N ASN A 119 -0.54 10.22 9.61
CA ASN A 119 0.69 10.28 8.83
C ASN A 119 0.73 9.16 7.78
N ALA A 120 1.18 9.52 6.58
CA ALA A 120 1.68 8.53 5.64
C ALA A 120 2.95 7.87 6.18
N GLN A 121 3.08 6.57 5.96
CA GLN A 121 4.20 5.76 6.42
C GLN A 121 4.95 5.16 5.22
N ALA A 122 6.16 4.69 5.45
CA ALA A 122 7.00 4.07 4.44
C ALA A 122 6.64 2.59 4.22
N GLY A 123 5.47 2.31 3.62
CA GLY A 123 4.97 0.96 3.39
C GLY A 123 5.86 0.12 2.46
N MET A 124 6.42 -0.98 2.98
CA MET A 124 7.37 -1.85 2.26
C MET A 124 6.86 -3.26 2.04
N GLY A 125 6.01 -3.76 2.93
CA GLY A 125 5.53 -5.13 2.90
C GLY A 125 4.11 -5.19 3.40
N LEU A 126 3.40 -6.22 2.97
CA LEU A 126 1.98 -6.37 3.19
C LEU A 126 1.67 -7.84 3.43
N ALA A 127 0.97 -8.11 4.53
CA ALA A 127 0.33 -9.37 4.82
C ALA A 127 -1.14 -9.10 5.13
N ALA A 128 -1.98 -10.07 4.83
CA ALA A 128 -3.41 -9.94 5.06
C ALA A 128 -3.99 -11.29 5.45
N GLY A 129 -4.94 -11.28 6.40
CA GLY A 129 -5.55 -12.50 6.94
C GLY A 129 -6.42 -12.20 8.16
N ASP A 130 -7.35 -13.09 8.44
CA ASP A 130 -8.29 -13.01 9.57
C ASP A 130 -7.55 -13.35 10.88
N LEU A 131 -7.25 -12.32 11.68
CA LEU A 131 -6.40 -12.47 12.87
C LEU A 131 -7.22 -12.85 14.11
N ASP A 132 -8.50 -12.47 14.17
CA ASP A 132 -9.36 -12.66 15.33
C ASP A 132 -10.55 -13.63 15.11
N ASP A 133 -10.58 -14.30 13.94
CA ASP A 133 -11.55 -15.33 13.55
C ASP A 133 -12.98 -14.77 13.40
N ASP A 134 -13.10 -13.50 12.99
CA ASP A 134 -14.39 -12.84 12.74
C ASP A 134 -14.90 -13.03 11.29
N GLY A 135 -14.07 -13.61 10.42
CA GLY A 135 -14.36 -13.88 9.01
C GLY A 135 -14.02 -12.72 8.07
N LEU A 136 -13.45 -11.62 8.57
CA LEU A 136 -13.00 -10.47 7.82
C LEU A 136 -11.47 -10.39 7.86
N PRO A 137 -10.78 -10.34 6.71
CA PRO A 137 -9.33 -10.26 6.76
C PRO A 137 -8.81 -8.90 7.22
N ASP A 138 -7.83 -8.93 8.12
CA ASP A 138 -7.04 -7.79 8.58
C ASP A 138 -5.85 -7.52 7.67
N LEU A 139 -5.23 -6.35 7.84
CA LEU A 139 -4.05 -5.93 7.08
C LEU A 139 -2.90 -5.60 8.01
N LEU A 140 -1.73 -6.20 7.77
CA LEU A 140 -0.47 -5.83 8.41
C LEU A 140 0.47 -5.24 7.37
N VAL A 141 0.83 -3.97 7.55
CA VAL A 141 1.81 -3.25 6.72
C VAL A 141 3.13 -3.16 7.48
N THR A 142 4.21 -3.68 6.92
CA THR A 142 5.55 -3.44 7.46
C THR A 142 6.11 -2.16 6.87
N ASN A 143 6.59 -1.26 7.73
CA ASN A 143 7.07 0.04 7.32
C ASN A 143 8.59 0.17 7.44
N PHE A 144 9.19 1.05 6.65
CA PHE A 144 10.61 1.35 6.68
C PHE A 144 10.98 2.23 7.89
N TYR A 145 12.25 2.13 8.27
CA TYR A 145 12.90 2.68 9.46
C TYR A 145 12.20 3.89 10.13
N ARG A 146 12.00 3.77 11.47
CA ARG A 146 11.30 4.69 12.38
C ARG A 146 9.79 4.76 12.27
N ASP A 147 9.21 4.12 11.27
CA ASP A 147 7.79 3.77 11.31
C ASP A 147 7.62 2.39 11.96
N VAL A 148 6.59 2.23 12.78
CA VAL A 148 6.17 0.93 13.30
C VAL A 148 5.39 0.18 12.23
N SER A 149 5.45 -1.15 12.20
CA SER A 149 4.53 -1.93 11.37
C SER A 149 3.10 -1.68 11.84
N THR A 150 2.20 -1.38 10.90
CA THR A 150 0.83 -0.97 11.20
C THR A 150 -0.13 -2.13 10.99
N LEU A 151 -0.89 -2.46 12.03
CA LEU A 151 -1.95 -3.46 11.99
C LEU A 151 -3.31 -2.75 11.91
N TYR A 152 -3.98 -2.92 10.78
CA TYR A 152 -5.35 -2.46 10.55
C TYR A 152 -6.32 -3.61 10.79
N HIS A 153 -7.12 -3.51 11.85
CA HIS A 153 -8.20 -4.43 12.17
C HIS A 153 -9.43 -4.07 11.33
N ASN A 154 -9.98 -5.04 10.61
CA ASN A 154 -11.15 -4.89 9.77
C ASN A 154 -12.42 -4.93 10.61
N LEU A 155 -13.21 -3.87 10.57
CA LEU A 155 -14.47 -3.74 11.30
C LEU A 155 -15.70 -4.03 10.43
N GLY A 156 -15.48 -4.45 9.18
CA GLY A 156 -16.50 -4.72 8.16
C GLY A 156 -16.80 -3.53 7.28
N GLU A 157 -17.40 -3.80 6.11
CA GLU A 157 -17.79 -2.79 5.12
C GLU A 157 -16.61 -1.88 4.69
N LEU A 158 -15.41 -2.45 4.62
CA LEU A 158 -14.13 -1.75 4.39
C LEU A 158 -13.84 -0.64 5.40
N VAL A 159 -14.29 -0.74 6.64
CA VAL A 159 -13.89 0.16 7.72
C VAL A 159 -12.78 -0.52 8.52
N PHE A 160 -11.66 0.15 8.70
CA PHE A 160 -10.50 -0.36 9.41
C PHE A 160 -10.13 0.57 10.56
N ALA A 161 -9.59 -0.03 11.62
CA ALA A 161 -8.96 0.69 12.73
C ALA A 161 -7.50 0.29 12.84
N ASP A 162 -6.60 1.28 12.94
CA ASP A 162 -5.24 1.04 13.39
C ASP A 162 -5.25 0.59 14.86
N VAL A 163 -4.93 -0.68 15.10
CA VAL A 163 -4.88 -1.30 16.44
C VAL A 163 -3.44 -1.53 16.91
N THR A 164 -2.45 -1.00 16.19
CA THR A 164 -1.03 -1.25 16.43
C THR A 164 -0.62 -0.96 17.88
N ARG A 165 -1.12 0.14 18.44
CA ARG A 165 -0.84 0.49 19.85
C ARG A 165 -1.67 -0.32 20.84
N SER A 166 -2.96 -0.45 20.61
CA SER A 166 -3.87 -1.11 21.55
C SER A 166 -3.58 -2.59 21.68
N TRP A 167 -2.92 -3.19 20.69
CA TRP A 167 -2.50 -4.59 20.67
C TRP A 167 -0.99 -4.76 20.92
N GLU A 168 -0.33 -3.70 21.40
CA GLU A 168 1.08 -3.72 21.85
C GLU A 168 2.09 -4.10 20.74
N LEU A 169 1.70 -4.02 19.46
CA LEU A 169 2.59 -4.33 18.33
C LEU A 169 3.61 -3.21 18.07
N HIS A 170 3.35 -2.01 18.59
CA HIS A 170 4.28 -0.88 18.55
C HIS A 170 5.41 -0.97 19.58
N ASP A 171 5.25 -1.78 20.62
CA ASP A 171 6.17 -1.80 21.75
C ASP A 171 7.46 -2.54 21.42
N ALA A 172 8.57 -2.06 21.98
CA ALA A 172 9.84 -2.74 21.83
C ALA A 172 9.79 -4.10 22.53
N THR A 173 9.95 -5.18 21.76
CA THR A 173 10.02 -6.55 22.29
C THR A 173 11.34 -6.86 23.01
N PHE A 174 12.32 -5.94 22.96
CA PHE A 174 13.53 -6.01 23.76
C PHE A 174 13.28 -5.42 25.15
N LEU A 175 13.01 -6.29 26.13
CA LEU A 175 13.11 -5.96 27.54
C LEU A 175 14.59 -6.11 27.98
N PRO A 176 15.20 -5.10 28.63
CA PRO A 176 16.58 -5.15 29.09
C PRO A 176 16.87 -6.21 30.17
#